data_AF-A0A2S9XIV1-F1
#
_entry.id   AF-A0A2S9XIV1-F1
#
_cell.length_a   1.000
_cell.length_b   1.000
_cell.length_c   1.000
_cell.angle_alpha   90.00
_cell.angle_beta   90.00
_cell.angle_gamma   90.00
#
_symmetry.space_group_name_H-M   'P 1'
#
loop_
_entity.id
_entity.type
_entity.pdbx_description
1 polymer ?
#
loop_
_entity_poly.entity_id
_entity_poly.type
_entity_poly.pdbx_seq_one_letter_code
_entity_poly.pdbx_strand_id
1 'polypeptide(L)'
;MSMRRFAPVSLLLAGFTISACTAILVPDEDDDGVTRCNTTEDCKEPEDTRYTAQCVFGEGQPENSDKICAAAYDEVNCSPEAYAGDHPFAEAYDAATSNEAKAAYGSCIEENRGTRGCAPRPDGCDAGLEANANNICDDPTEAIPAINPAKVGGVEIAGQDVQDQFCRSFFCDEAFVCDTGGSKPICKPCEAGEEFGTGGCGTLFIQGQPSTVYTSLDSANCDGDLETEDVMFGATPVPPGP
;
A
#
# COMPACT_ATOMS: atom_id res chain seq x y z
N MET A 1 65.66 24.34 9.92
CA MET A 1 65.84 23.78 8.55
C MET A 1 64.52 23.15 8.13
N SER A 2 64.01 23.58 6.98
CA SER A 2 62.86 23.10 6.19
C SER A 2 61.43 23.10 6.79
N MET A 3 60.65 24.06 6.27
CA MET A 3 59.19 24.00 6.09
C MET A 3 58.77 22.78 5.25
N ARG A 4 57.56 22.25 5.48
CA ARG A 4 56.59 21.91 4.42
C ARG A 4 55.17 22.23 4.88
N ARG A 5 54.50 23.07 4.08
CA ARG A 5 53.07 23.38 4.09
C ARG A 5 52.30 22.24 3.44
N PHE A 6 51.06 21.98 3.85
CA PHE A 6 49.92 21.77 2.95
C PHE A 6 48.64 22.17 3.71
N ALA A 7 47.83 23.00 3.05
CA ALA A 7 46.50 23.43 3.47
C ALA A 7 45.44 22.66 2.63
N PRO A 8 44.15 23.01 2.70
CA PRO A 8 43.05 22.19 3.19
C PRO A 8 42.17 21.59 2.07
N VAL A 9 41.35 20.58 2.37
CA VAL A 9 40.15 20.27 1.57
C VAL A 9 39.02 19.88 2.51
N SER A 10 38.04 20.78 2.65
CA SER A 10 36.69 20.42 3.06
C SER A 10 36.09 19.49 2.00
N LEU A 11 35.49 18.38 2.41
CA LEU A 11 34.38 17.80 1.64
C LEU A 11 33.15 17.79 2.54
N LEU A 12 32.26 18.74 2.27
CA LEU A 12 30.85 18.66 2.56
C LEU A 12 30.30 17.45 1.80
N LEU A 13 29.82 16.41 2.48
CA LEU A 13 28.77 15.57 1.91
C LEU A 13 27.43 16.14 2.37
N ALA A 14 26.89 17.01 1.52
CA ALA A 14 25.50 17.42 1.55
C ALA A 14 24.78 16.70 0.40
N GLY A 15 23.57 16.20 0.70
CA GLY A 15 22.55 15.86 -0.29
C GLY A 15 22.74 14.49 -0.97
N PHE A 16 21.74 13.63 -1.11
CA PHE A 16 20.30 13.77 -0.92
C PHE A 16 19.75 12.45 -0.40
N THR A 17 18.99 12.49 0.69
CA THR A 17 17.97 11.48 0.98
C THR A 17 16.79 11.79 0.06
N ILE A 18 16.82 11.31 -1.18
CA ILE A 18 15.58 11.22 -1.95
C ILE A 18 14.95 9.91 -1.51
N SER A 19 14.01 10.01 -0.57
CA SER A 19 13.06 8.95 -0.23
C SER A 19 12.09 8.79 -1.40
N ALA A 20 12.61 8.41 -2.57
CA ALA A 20 11.79 8.03 -3.69
C ALA A 20 11.48 6.55 -3.50
N CYS A 21 10.22 6.26 -3.24
CA CYS A 21 9.77 4.88 -3.16
C CYS A 21 9.77 4.31 -4.59
N THR A 22 10.55 3.25 -4.82
CA THR A 22 10.73 2.67 -6.15
C THR A 22 9.74 1.52 -6.36
N ALA A 23 8.95 1.58 -7.42
CA ALA A 23 8.22 0.46 -8.00
C ALA A 23 9.01 -0.06 -9.22
N ILE A 24 9.36 -1.34 -9.26
CA ILE A 24 10.20 -1.88 -10.35
C ILE A 24 9.32 -2.10 -11.59
N LEU A 25 9.62 -1.41 -12.71
CA LEU A 25 8.91 -1.57 -13.98
C LEU A 25 9.28 -2.88 -14.67
N VAL A 26 8.28 -3.49 -15.31
CA VAL A 26 8.43 -4.67 -16.20
C VAL A 26 9.20 -4.25 -17.46
N PRO A 27 10.05 -5.13 -18.05
CA PRO A 27 11.13 -4.68 -18.92
C PRO A 27 10.92 -4.93 -20.40
N ASP A 28 11.63 -4.15 -21.23
CA ASP A 28 11.82 -4.42 -22.66
C ASP A 28 12.88 -5.51 -22.89
N GLU A 29 12.64 -6.34 -23.91
CA GLU A 29 13.43 -7.53 -24.27
C GLU A 29 14.84 -7.19 -24.76
N ASP A 30 15.82 -7.13 -23.85
CA ASP A 30 17.22 -7.50 -24.13
C ASP A 30 17.92 -8.06 -22.86
N ASP A 31 18.35 -9.32 -23.00
CA ASP A 31 19.18 -10.25 -22.19
C ASP A 31 19.03 -10.44 -20.66
N ASP A 32 18.41 -9.53 -19.91
CA ASP A 32 17.94 -9.81 -18.54
C ASP A 32 16.59 -9.16 -18.22
N GLY A 33 16.02 -8.46 -19.20
CA GLY A 33 14.83 -7.67 -18.99
C GLY A 33 15.11 -6.60 -17.93
N VAL A 34 16.19 -5.83 -18.06
CA VAL A 34 16.38 -4.65 -17.23
C VAL A 34 17.08 -3.58 -18.05
N THR A 35 16.43 -2.42 -18.22
CA THR A 35 17.07 -1.29 -18.90
C THR A 35 18.14 -0.71 -17.99
N ARG A 36 19.41 -0.79 -18.43
CA ARG A 36 20.56 -0.22 -17.70
C ARG A 36 20.70 1.26 -18.01
N CYS A 37 21.18 2.02 -17.03
CA CYS A 37 21.31 3.47 -17.13
C CYS A 37 22.57 3.98 -16.44
N ASN A 38 23.03 5.16 -16.83
CA ASN A 38 24.03 5.93 -16.08
C ASN A 38 23.37 7.10 -15.35
N THR A 39 22.37 7.72 -16.00
CA THR A 39 21.53 8.80 -15.49
C THR A 39 20.05 8.51 -15.76
N THR A 40 19.15 9.26 -15.11
CA THR A 40 17.70 9.13 -15.33
C THR A 40 17.29 9.40 -16.78
N GLU A 41 18.02 10.22 -17.52
CA GLU A 41 17.73 10.54 -18.93
C GLU A 41 17.90 9.33 -19.87
N ASP A 42 18.62 8.29 -19.43
CA ASP A 42 18.77 7.04 -20.18
C ASP A 42 17.51 6.16 -20.07
N CYS A 43 16.57 6.49 -19.18
CA CYS A 43 15.37 5.72 -18.91
C CYS A 43 14.17 6.22 -19.71
N LYS A 44 13.37 5.28 -20.23
CA LYS A 44 12.07 5.61 -20.84
C LYS A 44 11.15 6.14 -19.75
N GLU A 45 10.53 7.30 -20.00
CA GLU A 45 9.48 7.82 -19.12
C GLU A 45 8.30 6.83 -19.07
N PRO A 46 7.75 6.56 -17.87
CA PRO A 46 6.56 5.73 -17.73
C PRO A 46 5.39 6.32 -18.52
N GLU A 47 4.55 5.45 -19.07
CA GLU A 47 3.31 5.88 -19.76
C GLU A 47 2.25 6.37 -18.75
N ASP A 48 2.36 5.90 -17.51
CA ASP A 48 1.55 6.31 -16.37
C ASP A 48 2.23 7.45 -15.61
N THR A 49 1.58 8.61 -15.61
CA THR A 49 2.06 9.87 -15.02
C THR A 49 2.18 9.86 -13.50
N ARG A 50 1.61 8.85 -12.82
CA ARG A 50 1.81 8.62 -11.39
C ARG A 50 3.24 8.16 -11.07
N TYR A 51 3.95 7.68 -12.08
CA TYR A 51 5.31 7.21 -11.97
C TYR A 51 6.28 8.11 -12.75
N THR A 52 7.50 8.21 -12.24
CA THR A 52 8.62 8.88 -12.89
C THR A 52 9.76 7.90 -13.10
N ALA A 53 10.51 8.04 -14.19
CA ALA A 53 11.69 7.22 -14.37
C ALA A 53 12.79 7.60 -13.35
N GLN A 54 13.49 6.61 -12.81
CA GLN A 54 14.71 6.82 -12.01
C GLN A 54 15.80 5.82 -12.37
N CYS A 55 17.05 6.30 -12.32
CA CYS A 55 18.23 5.47 -12.49
C CYS A 55 18.86 5.10 -11.14
N VAL A 56 18.61 3.88 -10.68
CA VAL A 56 18.94 3.41 -9.32
C VAL A 56 19.83 2.17 -9.37
N PHE A 57 20.53 1.87 -8.27
CA PHE A 57 21.16 0.54 -8.14
C PHE A 57 20.08 -0.48 -7.82
N GLY A 58 20.09 -1.63 -8.49
CA GLY A 58 19.13 -2.69 -8.20
C GLY A 58 19.28 -3.20 -6.77
N GLU A 59 18.17 -3.62 -6.16
CA GLU A 59 18.18 -4.15 -4.80
C GLU A 59 19.10 -5.37 -4.68
N GLY A 60 20.02 -5.35 -3.70
CA GLY A 60 20.98 -6.43 -3.49
C GLY A 60 22.15 -6.49 -4.50
N GLN A 61 22.28 -5.51 -5.40
CA GLN A 61 23.42 -5.47 -6.31
C GLN A 61 24.69 -4.94 -5.63
N PRO A 62 25.89 -5.44 -6.02
CA PRO A 62 27.17 -4.88 -5.55
C PRO A 62 27.30 -3.41 -5.94
N GLU A 63 27.94 -2.57 -5.12
CA GLU A 63 28.16 -1.11 -5.40
C GLU A 63 28.85 -0.80 -6.74
N ASN A 64 29.40 -1.82 -7.41
CA ASN A 64 30.11 -1.71 -8.68
C ASN A 64 29.26 -2.20 -9.88
N SER A 65 27.98 -2.51 -9.68
CA SER A 65 27.08 -2.92 -10.76
C SER A 65 26.60 -1.72 -11.57
N ASP A 66 26.15 -1.99 -12.79
CA ASP A 66 25.45 -0.99 -13.60
C ASP A 66 24.11 -0.68 -12.94
N LYS A 67 23.72 0.61 -12.96
CA LYS A 67 22.40 1.03 -12.49
C LYS A 67 21.32 0.58 -13.48
N ILE A 68 20.10 0.56 -12.99
CA ILE A 68 18.91 0.13 -13.71
C ILE A 68 17.84 1.21 -13.66
N CYS A 69 17.01 1.25 -14.69
CA CYS A 69 15.81 2.06 -14.72
C CYS A 69 14.72 1.41 -13.87
N ALA A 70 14.14 2.17 -12.97
CA ALA A 70 12.97 1.80 -12.18
C ALA A 70 11.92 2.92 -12.24
N ALA A 71 10.66 2.61 -11.98
CA ALA A 71 9.68 3.65 -11.67
C ALA A 71 9.90 4.11 -10.23
N ALA A 72 9.90 5.40 -10.02
CA ALA A 72 9.59 5.99 -8.73
C ALA A 72 8.19 6.59 -8.80
N TYR A 73 7.63 6.91 -7.65
CA TYR A 73 6.39 7.67 -7.57
C TYR A 73 6.53 8.80 -6.54
N ASP A 74 5.71 9.84 -6.70
CA ASP A 74 5.65 10.93 -5.73
C ASP A 74 4.78 10.57 -4.53
N GLU A 75 5.14 11.06 -3.34
CA GLU A 75 4.39 10.77 -2.11
C GLU A 75 2.97 11.34 -2.16
N VAL A 76 1.98 10.47 -2.36
CA VAL A 76 0.56 10.82 -2.28
C VAL A 76 0.12 10.79 -0.81
N ASN A 77 -0.53 11.87 -0.36
CA ASN A 77 -1.04 11.96 1.01
C ASN A 77 -2.33 11.12 1.13
N CYS A 78 -2.38 10.18 2.06
CA CYS A 78 -3.57 9.36 2.31
C CYS A 78 -4.28 9.74 3.63
N SER A 79 -4.12 10.98 4.07
CA SER A 79 -4.91 11.56 5.15
C SER A 79 -6.16 12.23 4.57
N PRO A 80 -7.38 11.87 5.02
CA PRO A 80 -8.60 12.55 4.58
C PRO A 80 -8.58 14.05 4.93
N GLU A 81 -7.88 14.45 6.01
CA GLU A 81 -7.73 15.85 6.42
C GLU A 81 -6.91 16.71 5.45
N ALA A 82 -6.18 16.08 4.52
CA ALA A 82 -5.44 16.78 3.47
C ALA A 82 -6.35 17.29 2.34
N TYR A 83 -7.60 16.85 2.31
CA TYR A 83 -8.57 17.12 1.24
C TYR A 83 -9.73 17.98 1.76
N ALA A 84 -10.43 18.64 0.82
CA ALA A 84 -11.65 19.36 1.15
C ALA A 84 -12.75 18.37 1.61
N GLY A 85 -13.68 18.82 2.45
CA GLY A 85 -14.71 17.93 3.02
C GLY A 85 -15.72 17.38 2.01
N ASP A 86 -15.82 17.99 0.83
CA ASP A 86 -16.61 17.52 -0.33
C ASP A 86 -15.79 16.64 -1.29
N HIS A 87 -14.53 16.35 -0.96
CA HIS A 87 -13.71 15.42 -1.72
C HIS A 87 -14.20 13.98 -1.47
N PRO A 88 -14.33 13.13 -2.51
CA PRO A 88 -14.86 11.76 -2.36
C PRO A 88 -14.16 10.92 -1.29
N PHE A 89 -12.84 11.09 -1.17
CA PHE A 89 -12.06 10.44 -0.11
C PHE A 89 -12.47 10.88 1.31
N ALA A 90 -12.67 12.17 1.54
CA ALA A 90 -13.10 12.68 2.84
C ALA A 90 -14.52 12.21 3.18
N GLU A 91 -15.44 12.25 2.20
CA GLU A 91 -16.81 11.76 2.37
C GLU A 91 -16.86 10.25 2.70
N ALA A 92 -16.10 9.43 1.96
CA ALA A 92 -16.03 8.00 2.19
C ALA A 92 -15.46 7.66 3.57
N TYR A 93 -14.43 8.40 4.01
CA TYR A 93 -13.82 8.23 5.33
C TYR A 93 -14.77 8.63 6.45
N ASP A 94 -15.45 9.78 6.34
CA ASP A 94 -16.46 10.22 7.30
C ASP A 94 -17.61 9.21 7.42
N ALA A 95 -18.05 8.63 6.30
CA ALA A 95 -19.07 7.59 6.31
C ALA A 95 -18.59 6.32 7.03
N ALA A 96 -17.37 5.86 6.73
CA ALA A 96 -16.78 4.66 7.35
C ALA A 96 -16.48 4.83 8.84
N THR A 97 -16.22 6.05 9.29
CA THR A 97 -15.93 6.36 10.70
C THR A 97 -17.16 6.78 11.52
N SER A 98 -18.35 6.81 10.90
CA SER A 98 -19.62 6.99 11.62
C SER A 98 -19.82 5.93 12.70
N ASN A 99 -20.57 6.28 13.76
CA ASN A 99 -20.82 5.35 14.87
C ASN A 99 -21.54 4.07 14.40
N GLU A 100 -22.42 4.22 13.41
CA GLU A 100 -23.16 3.13 12.80
C GLU A 100 -22.24 2.20 11.99
N ALA A 101 -21.36 2.75 11.14
CA ALA A 101 -20.45 1.96 10.32
C ALA A 101 -19.35 1.27 11.16
N LYS A 102 -18.85 1.94 12.19
CA LYS A 102 -17.82 1.40 13.10
C LYS A 102 -18.18 0.02 13.67
N ALA A 103 -19.46 -0.24 13.93
CA ALA A 103 -19.90 -1.53 14.45
C ALA A 103 -19.67 -2.70 13.47
N ALA A 104 -19.50 -2.44 12.17
CA ALA A 104 -19.17 -3.47 11.18
C ALA A 104 -17.77 -4.08 11.39
N TYR A 105 -16.83 -3.30 11.94
CA TYR A 105 -15.44 -3.72 12.24
C TYR A 105 -15.32 -4.53 13.54
N GLY A 106 -16.45 -5.05 14.04
CA GLY A 106 -16.49 -5.98 15.15
C GLY A 106 -15.94 -7.36 14.79
N SER A 107 -16.02 -8.28 15.75
CA SER A 107 -15.72 -9.68 15.48
C SER A 107 -16.74 -10.29 14.51
N CYS A 108 -16.30 -11.30 13.75
CA CYS A 108 -17.23 -12.10 12.97
C CYS A 108 -18.28 -12.75 13.86
N ILE A 109 -19.54 -12.77 13.41
CA ILE A 109 -20.59 -13.56 14.05
C ILE A 109 -20.26 -15.05 13.94
N GLU A 110 -20.86 -15.87 14.81
CA GLU A 110 -20.55 -17.30 14.90
C GLU A 110 -20.82 -18.04 13.59
N GLU A 111 -21.84 -17.62 12.84
CA GLU A 111 -22.21 -18.17 11.52
C GLU A 111 -21.11 -17.99 10.48
N ASN A 112 -20.31 -16.93 10.59
CA ASN A 112 -19.24 -16.61 9.65
C ASN A 112 -17.88 -17.17 10.08
N ARG A 113 -17.78 -17.89 11.20
CA ARG A 113 -16.53 -18.54 11.58
C ARG A 113 -16.13 -19.59 10.54
N GLY A 114 -14.83 -19.76 10.37
CA GLY A 114 -14.24 -20.65 9.37
C GLY A 114 -14.05 -19.99 7.99
N THR A 115 -14.77 -18.90 7.70
CA THR A 115 -14.61 -18.15 6.44
C THR A 115 -13.35 -17.27 6.45
N ARG A 116 -12.91 -16.84 5.26
CA ARG A 116 -11.69 -16.02 5.09
C ARG A 116 -11.81 -14.71 5.87
N GLY A 117 -10.78 -14.37 6.64
CA GLY A 117 -10.78 -13.20 7.51
C GLY A 117 -11.49 -13.37 8.86
N CYS A 118 -12.12 -14.53 9.12
CA CYS A 118 -12.75 -14.85 10.40
C CYS A 118 -11.95 -15.91 11.18
N ALA A 119 -12.21 -16.02 12.49
CA ALA A 119 -11.60 -17.06 13.30
C ALA A 119 -12.10 -18.47 12.88
N PRO A 120 -11.29 -19.53 13.06
CA PRO A 120 -11.71 -20.90 12.80
C PRO A 120 -12.94 -21.33 13.62
N ARG A 121 -13.73 -22.25 13.06
CA ARG A 121 -14.74 -23.02 13.80
C ARG A 121 -14.07 -24.08 14.66
N PRO A 122 -14.81 -24.76 15.57
CA PRO A 122 -14.28 -25.89 16.32
C PRO A 122 -13.73 -27.03 15.44
N ASP A 123 -14.22 -27.17 14.22
CA ASP A 123 -13.79 -28.16 13.22
C ASP A 123 -12.75 -27.61 12.21
N GLY A 124 -12.35 -26.33 12.32
CA GLY A 124 -11.31 -25.71 11.51
C GLY A 124 -11.83 -24.59 10.59
N CYS A 125 -11.04 -24.31 9.55
CA CYS A 125 -11.39 -23.36 8.50
C CYS A 125 -12.21 -24.03 7.39
N ASP A 126 -12.90 -23.22 6.58
CA ASP A 126 -13.56 -23.70 5.37
C ASP A 126 -12.55 -24.32 4.39
N ALA A 127 -13.06 -25.15 3.47
CA ALA A 127 -12.22 -25.88 2.52
C ALA A 127 -11.37 -24.91 1.68
N GLY A 128 -10.06 -25.18 1.62
CA GLY A 128 -9.09 -24.34 0.92
C GLY A 128 -8.46 -23.23 1.77
N LEU A 129 -8.95 -23.04 3.00
CA LEU A 129 -8.39 -22.05 3.94
C LEU A 129 -7.63 -22.73 5.08
N GLU A 130 -6.65 -22.02 5.61
CA GLU A 130 -5.83 -22.44 6.74
C GLU A 130 -5.81 -21.36 7.82
N ALA A 131 -5.69 -21.77 9.09
CA ALA A 131 -5.55 -20.81 10.17
C ALA A 131 -4.12 -20.26 10.17
N ASN A 132 -3.97 -18.95 9.96
CA ASN A 132 -2.68 -18.27 10.01
C ASN A 132 -2.22 -18.02 11.47
N ALA A 133 -1.06 -17.38 11.63
CA ALA A 133 -0.46 -17.09 12.95
C ALA A 133 -1.36 -16.24 13.87
N ASN A 134 -2.30 -15.48 13.31
CA ASN A 134 -3.24 -14.63 14.04
C ASN A 134 -4.55 -15.37 14.40
N ASN A 135 -4.62 -16.68 14.14
CA ASN A 135 -5.81 -17.51 14.30
C ASN A 135 -7.00 -16.96 13.50
N ILE A 136 -6.71 -16.57 12.26
CA ILE A 136 -7.66 -16.14 11.24
C ILE A 136 -7.57 -17.17 10.10
N CYS A 137 -8.71 -17.60 9.58
CA CYS A 137 -8.76 -18.43 8.39
C CYS A 137 -8.41 -17.59 7.16
N ASP A 138 -7.43 -18.03 6.39
CA ASP A 138 -6.95 -17.34 5.20
C ASP A 138 -6.53 -18.33 4.13
N ASP A 139 -6.45 -17.88 2.89
CA ASP A 139 -5.92 -18.70 1.81
C ASP A 139 -4.39 -18.63 1.83
N PRO A 140 -3.67 -19.76 2.03
CA PRO A 140 -2.20 -19.75 2.13
C PRO A 140 -1.50 -19.41 0.81
N THR A 141 -2.22 -19.32 -0.30
CA THR A 141 -1.69 -19.00 -1.63
C THR A 141 -1.81 -17.53 -2.01
N GLU A 142 -2.55 -16.75 -1.22
CA GLU A 142 -2.78 -15.33 -1.47
C GLU A 142 -1.57 -14.48 -1.04
N ALA A 143 -1.15 -13.57 -1.91
CA ALA A 143 -0.01 -12.69 -1.64
C ALA A 143 -0.37 -11.63 -0.59
N ILE A 144 -1.62 -11.15 -0.60
CA ILE A 144 -2.13 -10.15 0.34
C ILE A 144 -2.97 -10.89 1.39
N PRO A 145 -2.56 -10.87 2.68
CA PRO A 145 -3.26 -11.62 3.72
C PRO A 145 -4.62 -11.00 4.07
N ALA A 146 -5.54 -11.82 4.53
CA ALA A 146 -6.79 -11.37 5.12
C ALA A 146 -6.58 -10.81 6.54
N ILE A 147 -7.07 -9.61 6.77
CA ILE A 147 -7.00 -8.91 8.05
C ILE A 147 -8.36 -8.96 8.72
N ASN A 148 -8.40 -9.49 9.94
CA ASN A 148 -9.58 -9.43 10.80
C ASN A 148 -9.54 -8.12 11.60
N PRO A 149 -10.53 -7.22 11.45
CA PRO A 149 -10.55 -5.95 12.19
C PRO A 149 -10.36 -6.11 13.69
N ALA A 150 -11.05 -7.08 14.31
CA ALA A 150 -10.99 -7.31 15.76
C ALA A 150 -9.61 -7.77 16.27
N LYS A 151 -8.68 -8.14 15.38
CA LYS A 151 -7.30 -8.53 15.72
C LYS A 151 -6.29 -7.38 15.63
N VAL A 152 -6.62 -6.32 14.88
CA VAL A 152 -5.68 -5.21 14.58
C VAL A 152 -6.15 -3.86 15.11
N GLY A 153 -7.27 -3.82 15.85
CA GLY A 153 -7.74 -2.60 16.54
C GLY A 153 -9.27 -2.48 16.64
N GLY A 154 -10.01 -3.34 15.96
CA GLY A 154 -11.46 -3.41 16.00
C GLY A 154 -12.10 -2.15 15.43
N VAL A 155 -12.99 -1.52 16.21
CA VAL A 155 -13.71 -0.31 15.78
C VAL A 155 -12.81 0.91 15.60
N GLU A 156 -11.59 0.88 16.17
CA GLU A 156 -10.64 2.01 16.08
C GLU A 156 -9.94 2.09 14.72
N ILE A 157 -9.90 1.00 13.95
CA ILE A 157 -9.32 0.99 12.60
C ILE A 157 -10.37 1.27 11.51
N ALA A 158 -11.59 1.67 11.90
CA ALA A 158 -12.62 2.03 10.93
C ALA A 158 -12.11 3.17 10.03
N GLY A 159 -12.27 3.01 8.72
CA GLY A 159 -11.75 3.96 7.74
C GLY A 159 -10.36 3.61 7.20
N GLN A 160 -9.60 2.68 7.80
CA GLN A 160 -8.32 2.23 7.24
C GLN A 160 -8.51 1.57 5.87
N ASP A 161 -9.59 0.82 5.66
CA ASP A 161 -9.95 0.28 4.34
C ASP A 161 -10.21 1.36 3.29
N VAL A 162 -10.80 2.50 3.69
CA VAL A 162 -10.96 3.67 2.81
C VAL A 162 -9.59 4.27 2.48
N GLN A 163 -8.71 4.43 3.45
CA GLN A 163 -7.38 4.97 3.21
C GLN A 163 -6.54 4.04 2.32
N ASP A 164 -6.60 2.73 2.54
CA ASP A 164 -5.95 1.74 1.69
C ASP A 164 -6.56 1.75 0.29
N GLN A 165 -7.89 1.72 0.17
CA GLN A 165 -8.58 1.75 -1.13
C GLN A 165 -8.24 3.02 -1.91
N PHE A 166 -8.06 4.16 -1.23
CA PHE A 166 -7.61 5.37 -1.88
C PHE A 166 -6.27 5.15 -2.57
N CYS A 167 -5.28 4.58 -1.87
CA CYS A 167 -3.98 4.28 -2.45
C CYS A 167 -4.05 3.21 -3.55
N ARG A 168 -4.83 2.15 -3.34
CA ARG A 168 -5.00 1.06 -4.33
C ARG A 168 -5.60 1.56 -5.63
N SER A 169 -6.68 2.34 -5.54
CA SER A 169 -7.33 2.92 -6.70
C SER A 169 -6.49 4.03 -7.31
N PHE A 170 -5.79 4.84 -6.51
CA PHE A 170 -4.90 5.88 -7.04
C PHE A 170 -3.75 5.28 -7.84
N PHE A 171 -3.11 4.20 -7.39
CA PHE A 171 -1.98 3.57 -8.09
C PHE A 171 -2.38 2.42 -9.03
N CYS A 172 -3.65 2.03 -9.05
CA CYS A 172 -4.13 0.83 -9.72
C CYS A 172 -3.36 -0.45 -9.32
N ASP A 173 -3.03 -0.57 -8.04
CA ASP A 173 -2.29 -1.70 -7.50
C ASP A 173 -2.77 -2.02 -6.08
N GLU A 174 -3.22 -3.26 -5.85
CA GLU A 174 -3.71 -3.72 -4.55
C GLU A 174 -2.61 -3.73 -3.48
N ALA A 175 -1.34 -3.76 -3.88
CA ALA A 175 -0.21 -3.70 -2.97
C ALA A 175 0.01 -2.29 -2.39
N PHE A 176 -0.57 -1.23 -2.95
CA PHE A 176 -0.47 0.11 -2.36
C PHE A 176 -1.43 0.26 -1.19
N VAL A 177 -0.90 0.70 -0.04
CA VAL A 177 -1.64 0.89 1.22
C VAL A 177 -1.32 2.26 1.82
N CYS A 178 -2.16 2.70 2.75
CA CYS A 178 -1.88 3.94 3.48
C CYS A 178 -1.06 3.67 4.74
N ASP A 179 0.16 4.19 4.79
CA ASP A 179 0.99 4.15 5.98
C ASP A 179 0.70 5.37 6.87
N THR A 180 0.05 5.13 8.00
CA THR A 180 -0.29 6.15 9.00
C THR A 180 0.73 6.26 10.14
N GLY A 181 1.79 5.44 10.14
CA GLY A 181 2.80 5.38 11.21
C GLY A 181 3.79 6.55 11.18
N GLY A 182 3.91 7.24 10.04
CA GLY A 182 4.78 8.40 9.86
C GLY A 182 4.21 9.72 10.41
N SER A 183 4.96 10.82 10.22
CA SER A 183 4.48 12.17 10.54
C SER A 183 3.38 12.69 9.61
N LYS A 184 3.19 12.02 8.48
CA LYS A 184 2.19 12.29 7.44
C LYS A 184 1.74 10.92 6.91
N PRO A 185 0.43 10.65 6.79
CA PRO A 185 -0.06 9.48 6.10
C PRO A 185 0.31 9.50 4.62
N ILE A 186 0.99 8.47 4.11
CA ILE A 186 1.41 8.37 2.72
C ILE A 186 1.04 7.04 2.08
N CYS A 187 0.70 7.06 0.80
CA CYS A 187 0.54 5.85 0.01
C CYS A 187 1.91 5.22 -0.29
N LYS A 188 2.03 3.91 -0.05
CA LYS A 188 3.22 3.14 -0.41
C LYS A 188 2.91 1.68 -0.73
N PRO A 189 3.76 0.97 -1.50
CA PRO A 189 3.73 -0.47 -1.56
C PRO A 189 3.82 -1.04 -0.14
N CYS A 190 2.99 -2.05 0.10
CA CYS A 190 2.92 -2.70 1.38
C CYS A 190 4.14 -3.60 1.61
N GLU A 191 4.47 -3.82 2.87
CA GLU A 191 5.59 -4.66 3.28
C GLU A 191 5.09 -5.79 4.18
N ALA A 192 5.48 -7.04 3.88
CA ALA A 192 5.00 -8.23 4.60
C ALA A 192 5.46 -8.33 6.08
N GLY A 193 6.36 -7.44 6.50
CA GLY A 193 6.87 -7.37 7.88
C GLY A 193 6.32 -6.21 8.71
N GLU A 194 5.59 -5.28 8.10
CA GLU A 194 5.05 -4.10 8.77
C GLU A 194 3.64 -4.37 9.33
N GLU A 195 3.23 -3.59 10.33
CA GLU A 195 1.91 -3.71 10.93
C GLU A 195 0.81 -3.16 10.00
N PHE A 196 -0.39 -3.73 10.08
CA PHE A 196 -1.53 -3.23 9.33
C PHE A 196 -1.86 -1.78 9.75
N GLY A 197 -2.01 -0.88 8.77
CA GLY A 197 -2.18 0.56 8.98
C GLY A 197 -0.88 1.35 9.08
N THR A 198 0.28 0.69 9.14
CA THR A 198 1.62 1.33 9.13
C THR A 198 2.46 0.85 7.94
N GLY A 199 1.82 0.61 6.79
CA GLY A 199 2.48 0.09 5.59
C GLY A 199 2.50 -1.44 5.48
N GLY A 200 1.91 -2.19 6.41
CA GLY A 200 1.78 -3.64 6.33
C GLY A 200 0.81 -4.11 5.25
N CYS A 201 1.14 -5.22 4.59
CA CYS A 201 0.25 -5.84 3.60
C CYS A 201 -1.00 -6.43 4.25
N GLY A 202 -2.16 -6.16 3.67
CA GLY A 202 -3.39 -6.85 4.06
C GLY A 202 -4.65 -6.24 3.46
N THR A 203 -5.70 -7.05 3.36
CA THR A 203 -7.04 -6.60 2.99
C THR A 203 -7.96 -6.84 4.17
N LEU A 204 -8.73 -5.84 4.59
CA LEU A 204 -9.71 -6.02 5.66
C LEU A 204 -10.87 -6.92 5.20
N PHE A 205 -11.17 -7.94 6.01
CA PHE A 205 -12.31 -8.81 5.83
C PHE A 205 -13.31 -8.60 6.96
N ILE A 206 -14.54 -8.23 6.59
CA ILE A 206 -15.67 -8.01 7.48
C ILE A 206 -16.67 -9.13 7.25
N GLN A 207 -17.01 -9.86 8.32
CA GLN A 207 -18.01 -10.93 8.27
C GLN A 207 -17.71 -12.00 7.20
N GLY A 208 -16.43 -12.31 6.98
CA GLY A 208 -16.02 -13.37 6.06
C GLY A 208 -15.85 -12.95 4.61
N GLN A 209 -15.98 -11.65 4.32
CA GLN A 209 -15.88 -11.07 2.98
C GLN A 209 -14.94 -9.86 3.01
N PRO A 210 -14.24 -9.52 1.91
CA PRO A 210 -13.50 -8.26 1.83
C PRO A 210 -14.41 -7.09 2.18
N SER A 211 -13.85 -6.05 2.83
CA SER A 211 -14.60 -4.83 3.11
C SER A 211 -15.25 -4.32 1.82
N THR A 212 -16.52 -3.91 1.91
CA THR A 212 -17.30 -3.41 0.78
C THR A 212 -16.77 -2.09 0.23
N VAL A 213 -15.83 -1.44 0.92
CA VAL A 213 -15.11 -0.25 0.45
C VAL A 213 -14.14 -0.61 -0.67
N TYR A 214 -13.52 -1.79 -0.61
CA TYR A 214 -12.60 -2.21 -1.67
C TYR A 214 -13.37 -2.46 -2.96
N THR A 215 -12.96 -1.81 -4.05
CA THR A 215 -13.52 -2.03 -5.39
C THR A 215 -12.50 -2.74 -6.27
N SER A 216 -12.99 -3.48 -7.26
CA SER A 216 -12.13 -4.04 -8.30
C SER A 216 -11.40 -2.92 -9.04
N LEU A 217 -10.09 -3.06 -9.16
CA LEU A 217 -9.24 -2.14 -9.91
C LEU A 217 -9.44 -2.25 -11.43
N ASP A 218 -10.02 -3.35 -11.92
CA ASP A 218 -10.38 -3.50 -13.34
C ASP A 218 -11.43 -2.47 -13.80
N SER A 219 -12.14 -1.87 -12.85
CA SER A 219 -13.11 -0.80 -13.09
C SER A 219 -12.57 0.60 -12.89
N ALA A 220 -11.33 0.74 -12.37
CA ALA A 220 -10.67 2.03 -12.19
C ALA A 220 -10.04 2.52 -13.49
N ASN A 221 -9.87 3.84 -13.63
CA ASN A 221 -9.15 4.42 -14.76
C ASN A 221 -7.63 4.18 -14.59
N CYS A 222 -7.16 3.02 -15.03
CA CYS A 222 -5.77 2.62 -14.93
C CYS A 222 -4.92 2.96 -16.16
N ASP A 223 -5.53 3.59 -17.17
CA ASP A 223 -4.91 3.93 -18.45
C ASP A 223 -4.23 5.33 -18.45
N GLY A 224 -4.13 6.00 -17.29
CA GLY A 224 -3.36 7.23 -17.09
C GLY A 224 -4.18 8.46 -16.66
N ASP A 225 -3.49 9.39 -15.98
CA ASP A 225 -3.98 10.63 -15.35
C ASP A 225 -5.24 10.44 -14.48
N LEU A 226 -5.13 9.63 -13.42
CA LEU A 226 -6.14 9.61 -12.36
C LEU A 226 -5.86 10.74 -11.37
N GLU A 227 -6.77 11.70 -11.27
CA GLU A 227 -6.73 12.70 -10.21
C GLU A 227 -7.21 12.09 -8.89
N THR A 228 -6.84 12.69 -7.76
CA THR A 228 -7.26 12.18 -6.43
C THR A 228 -8.78 12.20 -6.25
N GLU A 229 -9.50 13.04 -7.02
CA GLU A 229 -10.95 13.14 -7.03
C GLU A 229 -11.65 12.03 -7.84
N ASP A 230 -10.92 11.32 -8.70
CA ASP A 230 -11.45 10.23 -9.54
C ASP A 230 -11.29 8.84 -8.89
N VAL A 231 -10.73 8.80 -7.68
CA VAL A 231 -10.48 7.58 -6.92
C VAL A 231 -11.80 6.90 -6.55
N MET A 232 -11.86 5.58 -6.76
CA MET A 232 -13.09 4.81 -6.58
C MET A 232 -13.16 4.15 -5.20
N PHE A 233 -14.33 4.33 -4.56
CA PHE A 233 -14.69 3.67 -3.32
C PHE A 233 -15.96 2.87 -3.50
N GLY A 234 -16.02 1.74 -2.81
CA GLY A 234 -17.22 0.93 -2.70
C GLY A 234 -18.15 1.46 -1.61
N ALA A 235 -19.09 0.63 -1.19
CA ALA A 235 -20.04 1.01 -0.14
C ALA A 235 -19.38 0.93 1.24
N THR A 236 -19.75 1.85 2.12
CA THR A 236 -19.38 1.78 3.54
C THR A 236 -19.88 0.46 4.17
N PRO A 237 -19.06 -0.22 5.00
CA PRO A 237 -19.46 -1.47 5.62
C PRO A 237 -20.65 -1.26 6.55
N VAL A 238 -21.62 -2.16 6.44
CA VAL A 238 -22.83 -2.15 7.28
C VAL A 238 -22.70 -3.25 8.32
N PRO A 239 -23.02 -2.97 9.61
CA PRO A 239 -23.02 -4.00 10.64
C PRO A 239 -23.94 -5.16 10.26
N PRO A 240 -23.62 -6.41 10.66
CA PRO A 240 -24.53 -7.52 10.49
C PRO A 240 -25.86 -7.19 11.18
N GLY A 241 -26.97 -7.38 10.45
CA GLY A 241 -28.32 -7.17 10.97
C GLY A 241 -28.63 -8.10 12.15
N PRO A 242 -29.62 -7.75 12.99
CA PRO A 242 -30.09 -8.61 14.08
C PRO A 242 -30.76 -9.91 13.59
#